data_AF-A0A2S8BFV5-F1
#
_entry.id   AF-A0A2S8BFV5-F1
#
_cell.length_a   1.000
_cell.length_b   1.000
_cell.length_c   1.000
_cell.angle_alpha   90.00
_cell.angle_beta   90.00
_cell.angle_gamma   90.00
#
_symmetry.space_group_name_H-M   'P 1'
#
loop_
_entity.id
_entity.type
_entity.pdbx_description
1 polymer ?
#
loop_
_entity_poly.entity_id
_entity_poly.type
_entity_poly.pdbx_seq_one_letter_code
_entity_poly.pdbx_strand_id
1 'polypeptide(L)' 'MTKDAVAGRIRRLLSMADRKAKQDGIPDTESAVTPDLLEDA' A
#
# COMPACT_ATOMS: atom_id res chain seq x y z
N MET A 1 -3.59 -4.12 -20.32
CA MET A 1 -2.84 -3.37 -19.29
C MET A 1 -1.59 -4.17 -18.94
N THR A 2 -0.40 -3.55 -18.88
CA THR A 2 0.84 -4.26 -18.53
C THR A 2 0.99 -4.40 -17.01
N LYS A 3 1.78 -5.38 -16.56
CA LYS A 3 2.11 -5.54 -15.12
C LYS A 3 2.67 -4.24 -14.53
N ASP A 4 3.50 -3.54 -15.29
CA ASP A 4 4.08 -2.26 -14.88
C ASP A 4 3.05 -1.14 -14.73
N ALA A 5 2.08 -1.08 -15.64
CA ALA A 5 1.00 -0.10 -15.56
C ALA A 5 0.12 -0.34 -14.32
N VAL A 6 -0.15 -1.61 -14.00
CA VAL A 6 -0.90 -1.99 -12.80
C VAL A 6 -0.09 -1.69 -11.54
N ALA A 7 1.19 -2.10 -11.48
CA ALA A 7 2.07 -1.81 -10.35
C ALA A 7 2.21 -0.30 -10.09
N GLY A 8 2.31 0.50 -11.16
CA GLY A 8 2.31 1.95 -11.06
C GLY A 8 1.01 2.53 -10.49
N ARG A 9 -0.14 1.95 -10.83
CA ARG A 9 -1.44 2.36 -10.26
C ARG A 9 -1.54 2.01 -8.77
N ILE A 10 -1.11 0.81 -8.38
CA ILE A 10 -1.11 0.36 -6.97
C ILE A 10 -0.23 1.29 -6.13
N ARG A 11 1.02 1.56 -6.55
CA ARG A 11 1.90 2.49 -5.83
C ARG A 11 1.26 3.87 -5.63
N ARG A 12 0.63 4.43 -6.66
CA ARG A 12 -0.08 5.72 -6.54
C ARG A 12 -1.23 5.68 -5.55
N LEU A 13 -1.99 4.58 -5.50
CA LEU A 13 -3.09 4.41 -4.55
C LEU A 13 -2.57 4.32 -3.11
N LEU A 14 -1.55 3.50 -2.86
CA LEU A 14 -0.93 3.36 -1.54
C LEU A 14 -0.37 4.71 -1.05
N SER A 15 0.39 5.42 -1.90
CA SER A 15 0.90 6.76 -1.54
C SER A 15 -0.20 7.82 -1.30
N MET A 16 -1.40 7.65 -1.84
CA MET A 16 -2.54 8.51 -1.50
C MET A 16 -3.13 8.15 -0.13
N ALA A 17 -3.27 6.85 0.14
CA ALA A 17 -3.74 6.34 1.42
C ALA A 17 -2.80 6.75 2.57
N ASP A 18 -1.48 6.59 2.41
CA ASP A 18 -0.50 6.94 3.46
C ASP A 18 -0.50 8.44 3.79
N ARG A 19 -0.68 9.28 2.77
CA ARG A 19 -0.81 10.73 2.98
C ARG A 19 -2.05 11.06 3.81
N LYS A 20 -3.16 10.37 3.58
CA LYS A 20 -4.39 10.55 4.36
C LYS A 20 -4.23 9.98 5.78
N ALA A 21 -3.64 8.80 5.92
CA ALA A 21 -3.35 8.17 7.20
C ALA A 21 -2.53 9.09 8.12
N LYS A 22 -1.49 9.72 7.57
CA LYS A 22 -0.67 10.72 8.27
C LYS A 22 -1.48 11.93 8.75
N GLN A 23 -2.43 12.42 7.96
CA GLN A 23 -3.30 13.54 8.35
C GLN A 23 -4.26 13.13 9.47
N ASP A 24 -4.73 11.89 9.45
CA ASP A 24 -5.69 11.36 10.41
C ASP A 24 -5.03 10.79 11.67
N GLY A 25 -3.69 10.73 11.71
CA GLY A 25 -2.92 10.20 12.83
C GLY A 25 -3.05 8.67 13.00
N ILE A 26 -3.38 7.95 11.93
CA ILE A 26 -3.50 6.49 11.93
C ILE A 26 -2.29 5.83 11.23
N PRO A 27 -2.03 4.54 11.48
CA PRO A 27 -0.95 3.80 10.82
C PRO A 27 -1.08 3.79 9.28
N ASP A 28 0.06 3.66 8.60
CA ASP A 28 0.14 3.62 7.14
C ASP A 28 -0.26 2.26 6.54
N THR A 29 -0.21 2.13 5.21
CA THR A 29 -0.61 0.90 4.53
C THR A 29 0.34 -0.27 4.76
N GLU A 30 1.64 -0.05 5.00
CA GLU A 30 2.59 -1.12 5.33
C GLU A 30 2.30 -1.74 6.70
N SER A 31 1.75 -0.96 7.62
CA SER A 31 1.35 -1.43 8.96
C SER A 31 0.27 -2.53 8.91
N ALA A 32 -0.46 -2.68 7.80
CA ALA A 32 -1.44 -3.74 7.59
C ALA A 32 -0.84 -5.05 7.07
N VAL A 33 0.44 -5.07 6.69
CA VAL A 33 1.13 -6.26 6.18
C VAL A 33 1.59 -7.10 7.36
N THR A 34 0.87 -8.19 7.61
CA THR A 34 1.24 -9.18 8.63
C THR A 34 2.29 -10.16 8.10
N PRO A 35 3.08 -10.81 8.98
CA PRO A 35 4.00 -11.87 8.59
C PRO A 35 3.33 -12.96 7.75
N ASP A 36 2.12 -13.40 8.13
CA ASP A 36 1.34 -14.40 7.40
C ASP A 36 1.08 -14.02 5.93
N LEU A 37 0.96 -12.73 5.60
CA LEU A 37 0.76 -12.26 4.22
C LEU A 37 2.04 -12.30 3.38
N LEU A 38 3.22 -12.42 4.02
CA LEU A 38 4.52 -12.49 3.35
C LEU A 38 4.97 -13.94 3.11
N GLU A 39 4.40 -14.91 3.83
CA GLU A 39 4.76 -16.33 3.69
C GLU A 39 4.33 -16.92 2.34
N ASP A 40 3.37 -16.30 1.65
CA ASP A 40 2.83 -16.72 0.35
C ASP A 40 3.38 -15.94 -0.87
N ALA A 41 4.40 -15.07 -0.68
CA ALA A 41 4.92 -14.14 -1.69
C ALA A 41 6.10 -14.66 -2.53
#